data_AF-A0A2J7QI75-F1
#
_entry.id   AF-A0A2J7QI75-F1
#
_cell.length_a   1.000
_cell.length_b   1.000
_cell.length_c   1.000
_cell.angle_alpha   90.00
_cell.angle_beta   90.00
_cell.angle_gamma   90.00
#
_symmetry.space_group_name_H-M   'P 1'
#
loop_
_entity.id
_entity.type
_entity.pdbx_description
1 polymer ?
#
loop_
_entity_poly.entity_id
_entity_poly.type
_entity_poly.pdbx_seq_one_letter_code
_entity_poly.pdbx_strand_id
1 'polypeptide(L)' 'MKLNTAKTRIVSYTRKTNFLSYEYQLCHAIITRTSSIKDLGVFFDSKLHFHTHVNYIFRRRVKRLGREADHSPPTSAEV' A
#
# COMPACT_ATOMS: atom_id res chain seq x y z
N MET A 1 -6.34 -1.68 -27.85
CA MET A 1 -6.36 -1.38 -26.40
C MET A 1 -5.47 -0.16 -26.16
N LYS A 2 -5.97 0.92 -25.51
CA LYS A 2 -5.18 2.13 -25.19
C LYS A 2 -4.88 2.13 -23.69
N LEU A 3 -3.59 2.07 -23.32
CA LEU A 3 -3.15 2.15 -21.93
C LEU A 3 -3.26 3.58 -21.42
N ASN A 4 -3.71 3.75 -20.17
CA ASN A 4 -3.82 5.05 -19.52
C ASN A 4 -2.54 5.39 -18.77
N THR A 5 -1.67 6.20 -19.40
CA THR A 5 -0.38 6.64 -18.83
C THR A 5 -0.51 7.30 -17.45
N ALA A 6 -1.62 7.99 -17.17
CA ALA A 6 -1.85 8.62 -15.86
C ALA A 6 -2.05 7.59 -14.74
N LYS A 7 -2.58 6.40 -15.05
CA LYS A 7 -2.78 5.28 -14.11
C LYS A 7 -1.67 4.23 -14.17
N THR A 8 -0.86 4.23 -15.23
CA THR A 8 0.27 3.31 -15.37
C THR A 8 1.43 3.74 -14.49
N ARG A 9 2.00 2.80 -13.75
CA ARG A 9 3.17 2.99 -12.89
C ARG A 9 4.12 1.82 -13.08
N ILE A 10 5.40 2.07 -12.83
CA ILE A 10 6.43 1.03 -12.90
C ILE A 10 6.90 0.70 -11.50
N VAL A 11 7.09 -0.58 -11.24
CA VAL A 11 7.75 -1.07 -10.03
C VAL A 11 8.84 -2.03 -10.47
N SER A 12 10.07 -1.78 -10.01
CA SER A 12 11.19 -2.69 -10.22
C SER A 12 11.32 -3.57 -8.97
N TYR A 13 11.12 -4.87 -9.12
CA TYR A 13 11.28 -5.82 -8.02
C TYR A 13 12.69 -6.43 -8.03
N THR A 14 13.43 -6.26 -6.95
CA THR A 14 14.75 -6.87 -6.79
C THR A 14 15.14 -6.99 -5.32
N ARG A 15 15.94 -8.00 -5.01
CA ARG A 15 16.62 -8.14 -3.72
C ARG A 15 18.02 -7.53 -3.72
N LYS A 16 18.54 -7.13 -4.89
CA LYS A 16 19.87 -6.49 -5.02
C LYS A 16 19.80 -5.04 -4.54
N THR A 17 20.91 -4.54 -4.01
CA THR A 17 21.07 -3.12 -3.65
C THR A 17 21.05 -2.21 -4.87
N ASN A 18 21.70 -2.63 -5.95
CA ASN A 18 21.67 -1.95 -7.24
C ASN A 18 20.51 -2.49 -8.08
N PHE A 19 19.49 -1.66 -8.29
CA PHE A 19 18.37 -1.98 -9.17
C PHE A 19 18.56 -1.30 -10.53
N LEU A 20 18.08 -1.94 -11.59
CA LEU A 20 18.09 -1.35 -12.92
C LEU A 20 17.09 -0.17 -12.97
N SER A 21 17.62 1.05 -13.02
CA SER A 21 16.83 2.27 -13.16
C SER A 21 16.81 2.71 -14.63
N TYR A 22 15.92 2.09 -15.41
CA TYR A 22 15.65 2.47 -16.79
C TYR A 22 14.44 3.41 -16.87
N GLU A 23 14.50 4.46 -17.68
CA GLU A 23 13.36 5.36 -17.89
C GLU A 23 12.46 4.81 -18.99
N TYR A 24 11.33 4.24 -18.60
CA TYR A 24 10.38 3.70 -19.57
C TYR A 24 9.41 4.80 -20.01
N GLN A 25 9.13 4.82 -21.31
CA GLN A 25 8.20 5.75 -21.92
C GLN A 25 7.04 4.99 -22.56
N LEU A 26 5.84 5.57 -22.50
CA LEU A 26 4.64 5.06 -23.14
C LEU A 26 3.92 6.23 -23.80
N CYS A 27 3.65 6.12 -25.10
CA CYS A 27 3.03 7.19 -25.89
C CYS A 27 3.76 8.54 -25.76
N HIS A 28 5.10 8.51 -25.78
CA HIS A 28 5.99 9.68 -25.58
C HIS A 28 5.90 10.34 -24.19
N ALA A 29 5.22 9.71 -23.22
CA ALA A 29 5.20 10.15 -21.84
C ALA A 29 6.06 9.22 -20.98
N ILE A 30 6.91 9.81 -20.13
CA ILE A 30 7.67 9.07 -19.13
C ILE A 30 6.71 8.49 -18.10
N ILE A 31 6.82 7.19 -17.83
CA ILE A 31 6.01 6.54 -16.80
C ILE A 31 6.74 6.66 -15.46
N THR A 32 6.03 7.16 -14.45
CA THR A 32 6.56 7.27 -13.09
C THR A 32 6.85 5.89 -12.49
N ARG A 33 8.09 5.72 -12.01
CA ARG A 33 8.49 4.58 -11.17
C ARG A 33 8.09 4.85 -9.72
N THR A 34 7.60 3.82 -9.04
CA THR A 34 7.23 3.86 -7.62
C THR A 34 7.90 2.72 -6.87
N SER A 35 8.12 2.91 -5.58
CA SER A 35 8.64 1.87 -4.69
C SER A 35 7.54 1.04 -4.03
N SER A 36 6.27 1.44 -4.14
CA SER A 36 5.15 0.66 -3.63
C SER A 36 3.86 0.93 -4.41
N ILE A 37 3.10 -0.13 -4.65
CA ILE A 37 1.81 -0.08 -5.34
C ILE A 37 0.78 -0.90 -4.57
N LYS A 38 -0.47 -0.45 -4.57
CA LYS A 38 -1.60 -1.23 -4.08
C LYS A 38 -2.30 -1.91 -5.26
N ASP A 39 -2.37 -3.23 -5.24
CA ASP A 39 -3.10 -3.99 -6.24
C ASP A 39 -3.92 -5.10 -5.59
N LEU A 40 -5.17 -5.27 -6.05
CA LEU A 40 -6.16 -6.19 -5.48
C LEU A 40 -6.29 -6.13 -3.94
N GLY A 41 -6.05 -4.96 -3.35
CA GLY A 41 -6.12 -4.73 -1.90
C GLY A 41 -4.83 -4.97 -1.12
N VAL A 42 -3.78 -5.47 -1.77
CA VAL A 42 -2.47 -5.77 -1.17
C VAL A 42 -1.47 -4.68 -1.54
N PHE A 43 -0.62 -4.28 -0.59
CA PHE A 43 0.49 -3.37 -0.88
C PHE A 43 1.75 -4.17 -1.20
N PHE A 44 2.26 -4.00 -2.41
CA PHE A 44 3.53 -4.54 -2.85
C PHE A 44 4.58 -3.43 -2.73
N ASP A 45 5.72 -3.72 -2.11
CA ASP A 45 6.89 -2.85 -2.14
C ASP A 45 7.96 -3.42 -3.07
N SER A 46 8.85 -2.57 -3.58
CA SER A 46 9.88 -2.92 -4.55
C SER A 46 10.87 -3.99 -4.05
N LYS A 47 10.93 -4.22 -2.74
CA LYS A 47 11.77 -5.27 -2.13
C LYS A 47 10.98 -6.53 -1.77
N LEU A 48 9.66 -6.53 -1.96
CA LEU A 48 8.73 -7.60 -1.59
C LEU A 48 8.79 -7.96 -0.09
N HIS A 49 8.99 -6.97 0.79
CA HIS A 49 8.98 -7.19 2.24
C HIS A 49 7.57 -7.22 2.86
N PHE A 50 6.59 -6.60 2.20
CA PHE A 50 5.21 -6.43 2.66
C PHE A 50 5.06 -5.66 4.00
N HIS A 51 6.10 -5.00 4.51
CA HIS A 51 6.04 -4.22 5.75
C HIS A 51 4.92 -3.17 5.71
N THR A 52 4.76 -2.48 4.58
CA THR A 52 3.67 -1.51 4.37
C THR A 52 2.31 -2.17 4.47
N HIS A 53 2.15 -3.38 3.91
CA HIS A 53 0.89 -4.12 3.96
C HIS A 53 0.55 -4.58 5.38
N VAL A 54 1.53 -5.15 6.08
CA VAL A 54 1.38 -5.58 7.48
C VAL A 54 0.99 -4.40 8.37
N ASN A 55 1.71 -3.28 8.27
CA ASN A 55 1.39 -2.06 9.01
C ASN A 55 0.00 -1.53 8.67
N TYR A 56 -0.41 -1.58 7.40
CA TYR A 56 -1.76 -1.20 6.97
C TYR A 56 -2.84 -2.08 7.62
N ILE A 57 -2.66 -3.40 7.63
CA ILE A 57 -3.60 -4.33 8.29
C ILE A 57 -3.66 -4.05 9.79
N PHE A 58 -2.50 -3.93 10.45
CA PHE A 58 -2.42 -3.69 11.89
C PHE A 58 -3.14 -2.41 12.29
N ARG A 59 -2.84 -1.29 11.62
CA ARG A 59 -3.51 0.01 11.87
C ARG A 59 -5.02 -0.06 11.64
N ARG A 60 -5.46 -0.78 10.61
CA ARG A 60 -6.89 -0.98 10.32
C ARG A 60 -7.60 -1.76 11.43
N ARG A 61 -6.92 -2.73 12.05
CA ARG A 61 -7.45 -3.50 13.19
C ARG A 61 -7.50 -2.66 14.46
N VAL A 62 -6.41 -1.98 14.82
CA VAL A 62 -6.37 -1.09 15.99
C VAL A 62 -7.44 0.00 15.91
N LYS A 63 -7.60 0.65 14.75
CA LYS A 63 -8.65 1.66 14.55
C LYS A 63 -10.07 1.10 14.71
N ARG A 64 -10.28 -0.18 14.37
CA ARG A 64 -11.58 -0.84 14.57
C ARG A 64 -11.82 -1.14 16.05
N LEU A 65 -10.83 -1.73 16.73
CA LEU A 65 -10.92 -2.02 18.16
C LEU A 65 -11.14 -0.75 18.99
N GLY A 66 -10.44 0.34 18.68
CA GLY A 66 -10.63 1.62 19.36
C GLY A 66 -12.03 2.20 19.20
N ARG A 67 -12.73 1.93 18.09
CA ARG A 67 -14.14 2.30 17.90
C ARG A 67 -15.10 1.40 18.66
N GLU A 68 -14.78 0.12 18.80
CA GLU A 68 -15.59 -0.82 19.58
C GLU A 68 -15.51 -0.51 21.08
N ALA A 69 -14.33 -0.11 21.59
CA ALA A 69 -14.15 0.32 22.97
C ALA A 69 -14.80 1.68 23.30
N ASP A 70 -15.01 2.55 22.31
CA ASP A 70 -15.70 3.84 22.47
C ASP A 70 -17.24 3.69 22.40
N HIS A 71 -17.72 2.57 21.85
CA HIS A 71 -19.15 2.22 21.78
C HIS A 71 -19.59 1.21 22.85
N SER A 72 -18.71 0.80 23.77
CA SER A 72 -19.17 0.08 24.97
C SER A 72 -19.96 1.05 25.84
N PRO A 73 -21.22 0.74 26.22
CA PRO A 73 -21.97 1.59 27.14
C PRO A 73 -21.16 1.73 28.44
N PRO A 74 -21.19 2.90 29.11
CA PRO A 74 -20.63 3.00 30.44
C PRO A 74 -21.31 1.91 31.27
N THR A 75 -20.52 1.04 31.91
CA THR A 75 -21.04 0.13 32.92
C THR A 75 -21.67 0.99 34.00
N SER A 76 -22.98 1.21 33.92
CA SER A 76 -23.77 1.79 34.99
C SER A 76 -23.61 0.89 36.21
N ALA A 77 -23.13 1.49 37.29
CA ALA A 77 -22.92 0.88 38.59
C ALA A 77 -24.23 0.43 39.26
N GLU A 78 -24.14 -0.59 40.13
CA GLU A 78 -24.99 -0.95 41.29
C GLU A 78 -24.52 -2.36 41.73
N VAL A 79 -24.11 -2.71 42.96
CA VAL A 79 -24.26 -2.20 44.35
C VAL A 79 -22.95 -2.48 45.11
#